data_AF-A0A922DEN5-F1
#
_entry.id   AF-A0A922DEN5-F1
#
_cell.length_a   1.000
_cell.length_b   1.000
_cell.length_c   1.000
_cell.angle_alpha   90.00
_cell.angle_beta   90.00
_cell.angle_gamma   90.00
#
_symmetry.space_group_name_H-M   'P 1'
#
loop_
_entity.id
_entity.type
_entity.pdbx_description
1 polymer ?
#
loop_
_entity_poly.entity_id
_entity_poly.type
_entity_poly.pdbx_seq_one_letter_code
_entity_poly.pdbx_strand_id
1 'polypeptide(L)'
;MLEELQEIERVQEGQALSLGEVSRQMELILELKWVTLLEEISWRQKSRALWLKEGDRSTKFFRRVANSHKRTNIVERLNIDGVVCTEALVIKEHIAGFFEHFITE
;
A
#
# COMPACT_ATOMS: atom_id res chain seq x y z
N MET A 1 -6.55 -2.90 -25.89
CA MET A 1 -6.37 -3.69 -24.65
C MET A 1 -7.69 -3.98 -23.96
N LEU A 2 -8.36 -3.00 -23.33
CA LEU A 2 -9.63 -3.23 -22.62
C LEU A 2 -10.78 -3.63 -23.57
N GLU A 3 -10.94 -2.92 -24.68
CA GLU A 3 -11.96 -3.25 -25.71
C GLU A 3 -11.69 -4.62 -26.34
N GLU A 4 -10.43 -4.98 -26.54
CA GLU A 4 -10.01 -6.28 -27.10
C GLU A 4 -10.23 -7.43 -26.10
N LEU A 5 -9.96 -7.20 -24.80
CA LEU A 5 -10.30 -8.15 -23.73
C LEU A 5 -11.80 -8.35 -23.60
N GLN A 6 -12.58 -7.27 -23.67
CA GLN A 6 -14.04 -7.33 -23.65
C GLN A 6 -14.59 -8.14 -24.83
N GLU A 7 -13.99 -8.01 -26.01
CA GLU A 7 -14.42 -8.80 -27.16
C GLU A 7 -14.08 -10.29 -26.99
N ILE A 8 -12.90 -10.61 -26.45
CA ILE A 8 -12.52 -12.00 -26.15
C ILE A 8 -13.45 -12.60 -25.07
N GLU A 9 -13.81 -11.83 -24.04
CA GLU A 9 -14.78 -12.25 -23.01
C GLU A 9 -16.17 -12.52 -23.61
N ARG A 10 -16.65 -11.66 -24.52
CA ARG A 10 -17.92 -11.86 -25.24
C ARG A 10 -17.91 -13.12 -26.10
N VAL A 11 -16.80 -13.42 -26.76
CA VAL A 11 -16.64 -14.67 -27.53
C VAL A 11 -16.65 -15.89 -26.62
N GLN A 12 -16.02 -15.79 -25.44
CA GLN A 12 -15.94 -16.85 -24.44
C GLN A 12 -17.30 -17.20 -23.81
N GLU A 13 -18.26 -16.26 -23.75
CA GLU A 13 -19.63 -16.52 -23.28
C GLU A 13 -20.44 -17.42 -24.22
N GLY A 14 -20.13 -17.40 -25.53
CA GLY A 14 -20.85 -18.17 -26.54
C GLY A 14 -20.16 -19.46 -26.99
N GLN A 15 -18.83 -19.56 -26.84
CA GLN A 15 -18.03 -20.69 -27.30
C GLN A 15 -16.69 -20.81 -26.57
N ALA A 16 -16.08 -22.00 -26.60
CA ALA A 16 -14.73 -22.19 -26.08
C ALA A 16 -13.70 -21.44 -26.94
N LEU A 17 -12.76 -20.75 -26.29
CA LEU A 17 -11.68 -20.04 -26.96
C LEU A 17 -10.71 -21.01 -27.65
N SER A 18 -10.21 -20.61 -28.81
CA SER A 18 -9.09 -21.28 -29.46
C SER A 18 -7.79 -21.07 -28.67
N LEU A 19 -6.80 -21.94 -28.88
CA LEU A 19 -5.49 -21.82 -28.23
C LEU A 19 -4.83 -20.45 -28.48
N GLY A 20 -4.98 -19.90 -29.69
CA GLY A 20 -4.43 -18.59 -30.05
C GLY A 20 -5.12 -17.44 -29.30
N GLU A 21 -6.45 -17.50 -29.15
CA GLU A 21 -7.21 -16.50 -28.37
C GLU A 21 -6.88 -16.56 -26.88
N VAL A 22 -6.68 -17.77 -26.32
CA VAL A 22 -6.22 -17.94 -24.93
C VAL A 22 -4.84 -17.32 -24.73
N SER A 23 -3.89 -17.57 -25.64
CA SER A 23 -2.57 -16.94 -25.59
C SER A 23 -2.68 -15.41 -25.67
N ARG A 24 -3.51 -14.88 -26.58
CA ARG A 24 -3.71 -13.44 -26.75
C ARG A 24 -4.36 -12.79 -25.53
N GLN A 25 -5.36 -13.43 -24.94
CA GLN A 25 -6.01 -12.99 -23.70
C GLN A 25 -5.00 -12.89 -22.56
N MET A 26 -4.14 -13.90 -22.42
CA MET A 26 -3.10 -13.92 -21.39
C MET A 26 -2.09 -12.79 -21.57
N GLU A 27 -1.61 -12.54 -22.80
CA GLU A 27 -0.73 -11.42 -23.11
C GLU A 27 -1.36 -10.07 -22.73
N LEU A 28 -2.62 -9.85 -23.13
CA LEU A 28 -3.35 -8.62 -22.83
C LEU A 28 -3.54 -8.41 -21.32
N ILE A 29 -3.83 -9.46 -20.56
CA ILE A 29 -3.95 -9.40 -19.10
C ILE A 29 -2.61 -9.03 -18.46
N LEU A 30 -1.51 -9.64 -18.93
CA LEU A 30 -0.18 -9.34 -18.41
C LEU A 30 0.25 -7.90 -18.70
N GLU A 31 -0.01 -7.42 -19.92
CA GLU A 31 0.26 -6.05 -20.32
C GLU A 31 -0.56 -5.05 -19.48
N LEU A 32 -1.86 -5.32 -19.28
CA LEU A 32 -2.72 -4.47 -18.46
C LEU A 32 -2.23 -4.41 -17.00
N LYS A 33 -1.87 -5.56 -16.42
CA LYS A 33 -1.30 -5.61 -15.06
C LYS A 33 -0.01 -4.80 -14.96
N TRP A 34 0.86 -4.90 -15.96
CA TRP A 34 2.11 -4.15 -16.02
C TRP A 34 1.86 -2.64 -16.08
N VAL A 35 0.99 -2.17 -16.97
CA VAL A 35 0.64 -0.75 -17.09
C VAL A 35 0.02 -0.22 -15.80
N THR A 36 -0.91 -0.98 -15.21
CA THR A 36 -1.57 -0.61 -13.94
C THR A 36 -0.55 -0.47 -12.81
N LEU A 37 0.40 -1.40 -12.73
CA LEU A 37 1.49 -1.33 -11.74
C LEU A 37 2.36 -0.09 -11.94
N LEU A 38 2.74 0.22 -13.18
CA LEU A 38 3.53 1.42 -13.49
C LEU A 38 2.78 2.70 -13.14
N GLU A 39 1.47 2.76 -13.42
CA GLU A 39 0.63 3.88 -13.01
C GLU A 39 0.59 4.02 -11.49
N GLU A 40 0.38 2.92 -10.75
CA GLU A 40 0.38 2.94 -9.29
C GLU A 40 1.72 3.45 -8.73
N ILE A 41 2.85 2.96 -9.27
CA ILE A 41 4.19 3.43 -8.89
C ILE A 41 4.34 4.93 -9.19
N SER A 42 3.91 5.37 -10.38
CA SER A 42 3.94 6.78 -10.78
C SER A 42 3.12 7.65 -9.83
N TRP A 43 1.92 7.21 -9.45
CA TRP A 43 1.07 7.91 -8.49
C TRP A 43 1.72 8.02 -7.11
N ARG A 44 2.32 6.93 -6.60
CA ARG A 44 3.05 6.94 -5.33
C ARG A 44 4.25 7.90 -5.36
N GLN A 45 5.01 7.91 -6.45
CA GLN A 45 6.15 8.82 -6.63
C GLN A 45 5.70 10.28 -6.69
N LYS A 46 4.68 10.60 -7.49
CA LYS A 46 4.10 11.95 -7.59
C LYS A 46 3.58 12.44 -6.24
N SER A 47 2.89 11.57 -5.49
CA SER A 47 2.40 11.88 -4.14
C SER A 47 3.55 12.21 -3.18
N ARG A 48 4.64 11.41 -3.19
CA ARG A 48 5.85 11.70 -2.41
C ARG A 48 6.52 13.01 -2.81
N ALA A 49 6.66 13.29 -4.10
CA ALA A 49 7.24 14.54 -4.59
C ALA A 49 6.38 15.75 -4.20
N LEU A 50 5.06 15.63 -4.31
CA LEU A 50 4.12 16.64 -3.85
C LEU A 50 4.25 16.87 -2.34
N TRP A 51 4.36 15.80 -1.55
CA TRP A 51 4.57 15.89 -0.11
C TRP A 51 5.90 16.60 0.23
N LEU A 52 6.99 16.29 -0.46
CA LEU A 52 8.28 16.96 -0.26
C LEU A 52 8.21 18.46 -0.62
N LYS A 53 7.51 18.79 -1.72
CA LYS A 53 7.36 20.17 -2.18
C LYS A 53 6.43 20.99 -1.29
N GLU A 54 5.32 20.40 -0.85
CA GLU A 54 4.31 21.08 -0.05
C GLU A 54 4.52 20.91 1.46
N GLY A 55 5.43 20.06 1.90
CA GLY A 55 5.74 19.84 3.33
C GLY A 55 6.14 21.10 4.09
N ASP A 56 6.74 22.10 3.40
CA ASP A 56 7.03 23.42 3.97
C ASP A 56 5.80 24.35 4.06
N ARG A 57 4.73 24.06 3.30
CA ARG A 57 3.44 24.75 3.39
C ARG A 57 2.46 23.85 4.12
N SER A 58 2.18 24.13 5.39
CA SER A 58 1.21 23.37 6.17
C SER A 58 -0.23 23.48 5.61
N THR A 59 -0.58 22.70 4.58
CA THR A 59 -1.94 22.66 4.06
C THR A 59 -2.82 21.87 5.04
N LYS A 60 -4.09 22.26 5.16
CA LYS A 60 -5.08 21.57 6.02
C LYS A 60 -5.25 20.09 5.66
N PHE A 61 -4.88 19.68 4.44
CA PHE A 61 -4.93 18.30 3.97
C PHE A 61 -3.83 17.46 4.63
N PHE A 62 -2.55 17.86 4.51
CA PHE A 62 -1.45 17.08 5.08
C PHE A 62 -1.51 16.99 6.59
N ARG A 63 -1.95 18.06 7.27
CA ARG A 63 -2.18 18.00 8.72
C ARG A 63 -3.25 16.97 9.09
N ARG A 64 -4.32 16.86 8.30
CA ARG A 64 -5.36 15.82 8.52
C ARG A 64 -4.80 14.41 8.31
N VAL A 65 -4.02 14.21 7.26
CA VAL A 65 -3.37 12.93 6.96
C VAL A 65 -2.38 12.55 8.07
N ALA A 66 -1.46 13.44 8.45
CA ALA A 66 -0.51 13.23 9.53
C ALA A 66 -1.19 12.95 10.87
N ASN A 67 -2.25 13.70 11.20
CA ASN A 67 -3.05 13.43 12.40
C ASN A 67 -3.76 12.08 12.32
N SER A 68 -4.20 11.65 11.14
CA SER A 68 -4.80 10.31 10.96
C SER A 68 -3.77 9.22 11.21
N HIS A 69 -2.59 9.32 10.61
CA HIS A 69 -1.49 8.40 10.89
C HIS A 69 -1.11 8.39 12.36
N LYS A 70 -1.02 9.56 13.00
CA LYS A 70 -0.77 9.67 14.44
C LYS A 70 -1.83 8.94 15.26
N ARG A 71 -3.13 9.13 14.98
CA ARG A 71 -4.21 8.42 15.68
C ARG A 71 -4.13 6.90 15.50
N THR A 72 -3.79 6.43 14.29
CA THR A 72 -3.69 5.00 14.00
C THR A 72 -2.44 4.36 14.59
N ASN A 73 -1.33 5.09 14.66
CA ASN A 73 -0.02 4.54 15.02
C ASN A 73 0.39 4.84 16.48
N ILE A 74 -0.42 5.57 17.25
CA ILE A 74 -0.17 5.72 18.69
C ILE A 74 -0.42 4.39 19.38
N VAL A 75 0.58 3.92 20.12
CA VAL A 75 0.44 2.81 21.06
C VAL A 75 0.02 3.41 22.40
N GLU A 76 -1.28 3.37 22.70
CA GLU A 76 -1.81 3.89 23.97
C GLU A 76 -1.55 2.93 25.14
N ARG A 77 -1.46 1.63 24.86
CA ARG A 77 -1.26 0.58 25.85
C ARG A 77 -0.43 -0.54 25.27
N LEU A 78 0.39 -1.16 26.10
CA LEU A 78 1.22 -2.30 25.75
C LEU A 78 1.16 -3.35 26.86
N ASN A 79 1.03 -4.62 26.51
CA ASN A 79 1.18 -5.70 27.47
C ASN A 79 2.67 -6.03 27.63
N ILE A 80 3.18 -5.89 28.85
CA ILE A 80 4.55 -6.20 29.24
C ILE A 80 4.44 -7.29 30.31
N ASP A 81 4.93 -8.49 30.01
CA ASP A 81 4.97 -9.64 30.93
C ASP A 81 3.63 -9.96 31.63
N GLY A 82 2.51 -9.80 30.92
CA GLY A 82 1.16 -10.07 31.43
C GLY A 82 0.48 -8.87 32.10
N VAL A 83 1.17 -7.72 32.23
CA VAL A 83 0.64 -6.48 32.80
C VAL A 83 0.39 -5.45 31.70
N VAL A 84 -0.82 -4.89 31.63
CA VAL A 84 -1.15 -3.82 30.69
C VAL A 84 -0.56 -2.49 31.20
N CYS A 85 0.45 -2.00 30.51
CA CYS A 85 1.05 -0.68 30.73
C CYS A 85 0.36 0.37 29.84
N THR A 86 0.06 1.54 30.41
CA THR A 86 -0.49 2.72 29.71
C THR A 86 0.44 3.92 29.76
N GLU A 87 1.58 3.80 30.46
CA GLU A 87 2.53 4.89 30.64
C GLU A 87 3.43 5.03 29.41
N ALA A 88 3.31 6.15 28.70
CA ALA A 88 3.98 6.34 27.42
C ALA A 88 5.52 6.26 27.49
N LEU A 89 6.12 6.69 28.60
CA LEU A 89 7.57 6.61 28.80
C LEU A 89 8.03 5.16 28.92
N VAL A 90 7.35 4.38 29.77
CA VAL A 90 7.64 2.96 30.00
C VAL A 90 7.42 2.14 28.72
N ILE A 91 6.33 2.39 28.00
CA ILE A 91 6.07 1.77 26.69
C ILE A 91 7.21 2.07 25.71
N LYS A 92 7.68 3.31 25.66
CA LYS A 92 8.75 3.74 24.75
C LYS A 92 10.10 3.08 25.10
N GLU A 93 10.47 3.07 26.37
CA GLU A 93 11.71 2.45 26.86
C GLU A 93 11.71 0.94 26.59
N HIS A 94 10.60 0.26 26.87
CA HIS A 94 10.47 -1.17 26.62
C HIS A 94 10.54 -1.51 25.13
N ILE A 95 9.86 -0.74 24.26
CA ILE A 95 9.94 -0.92 22.80
C ILE A 95 11.37 -0.69 22.32
N ALA A 96 12.04 0.38 22.78
CA ALA A 96 13.41 0.69 22.38
C ALA A 96 14.38 -0.43 22.79
N GLY A 97 14.32 -0.89 24.04
CA GLY A 97 15.17 -1.97 24.54
C GLY A 97 14.92 -3.30 23.83
N PHE A 98 13.66 -3.64 23.53
CA PHE A 98 13.32 -4.83 22.76
C PHE A 98 13.98 -4.82 21.38
N PHE A 99 13.87 -3.73 20.63
CA PHE A 99 14.43 -3.64 19.29
C PHE A 99 15.96 -3.49 19.29
N GLU A 100 16.55 -2.83 20.29
CA GLU A 100 18.01 -2.76 20.42
C GLU A 100 18.61 -4.15 20.64
N HIS A 101 18.00 -4.97 21.49
CA HIS A 101 18.41 -6.36 21.67
C HIS A 101 18.18 -7.19 20.39
N PHE A 102 17.01 -7.04 19.76
CA PHE A 102 16.64 -7.79 18.55
C PHE A 102 17.50 -7.45 17.31
N ILE A 103 18.06 -6.24 17.21
CA ILE A 103 18.92 -5.82 16.10
C ILE A 103 20.38 -6.23 16.32
N THR A 104 20.77 -6.54 17.55
CA THR A 104 22.14 -6.90 17.92
C THR A 104 22.41 -8.41 17.78
N GLU A 105 21.36 -9.24 17.65
CA GLU A 105 21.42 -10.63 17.13
C GLU A 105 21.22 -10.67 15.60
#